data_AF-A0A1W9MMP2-F1
#
_entry.id   AF-A0A1W9MMP2-F1
#
_cell.length_a   1.000
_cell.length_b   1.000
_cell.length_c   1.000
_cell.angle_alpha   90.00
_cell.angle_beta   90.00
_cell.angle_gamma   90.00
#
_symmetry.space_group_name_H-M   'P 1'
#
loop_
_entity.id
_entity.type
_entity.pdbx_description
1 polymer ?
#
loop_
_entity_poly.entity_id
_entity_poly.type
_entity_poly.pdbx_seq_one_letter_code
_entity_poly.pdbx_strand_id
1 'polypeptide(L)'
;MNQLNKCDLCRSTNLEFVDVVHDYNIGFKGNFNLYKCENCGLMFLNPQPSVEECPKYYTYDYYQKIDEYASIQKIVKISHFLCKKFMPKIQVFSRFFSRFLNMSEE
;
A
#
# COMPACT_ATOMS: atom_id res chain seq x y z
N MET A 1 17.28 9.55 -12.03
CA MET A 1 17.19 8.12 -12.42
C MET A 1 18.49 7.75 -13.13
N ASN A 2 18.99 6.54 -12.97
CA ASN A 2 20.21 6.04 -13.59
C ASN A 2 19.89 5.12 -14.78
N GLN A 3 20.24 5.55 -16.00
CA GLN A 3 20.09 4.74 -17.20
C GLN A 3 21.31 3.84 -17.37
N LEU A 4 21.10 2.53 -17.43
CA LEU A 4 22.16 1.55 -17.67
C LEU A 4 22.25 1.23 -19.16
N ASN A 5 23.47 1.32 -19.69
CA ASN A 5 23.83 0.89 -21.06
C ASN A 5 24.60 -0.44 -21.07
N LYS A 6 24.84 -1.03 -19.89
CA LYS A 6 25.52 -2.33 -19.70
C LYS A 6 24.99 -3.03 -18.46
N CYS A 7 25.02 -4.36 -18.47
CA CYS A 7 24.64 -5.20 -17.34
C CYS A 7 25.64 -5.03 -16.19
N ASP A 8 25.16 -4.82 -14.96
CA ASP A 8 26.04 -4.70 -13.79
C ASP A 8 26.67 -6.03 -13.35
N LEU A 9 26.06 -7.16 -13.71
CA LEU A 9 26.58 -8.49 -13.38
C LEU A 9 27.66 -8.96 -14.36
N CYS A 10 27.37 -8.96 -15.68
CA CYS A 10 28.28 -9.53 -16.69
C CYS A 10 28.92 -8.50 -17.63
N ARG A 11 28.61 -7.20 -17.47
CA ARG A 11 29.11 -6.09 -18.31
C ARG A 11 28.71 -6.11 -19.79
N SER A 12 27.92 -7.09 -20.24
CA SER A 12 27.35 -7.11 -21.59
C SER A 12 26.50 -5.87 -21.85
N THR A 13 26.55 -5.36 -23.08
CA THR A 13 25.70 -4.28 -23.58
C THR A 13 24.43 -4.80 -24.26
N ASN A 14 24.26 -6.12 -24.38
CA ASN A 14 23.08 -6.73 -24.98
C ASN A 14 21.93 -6.77 -23.95
N LEU A 15 21.14 -5.70 -23.95
CA LEU A 15 20.01 -5.46 -23.05
C LEU A 15 18.71 -5.42 -23.87
N GLU A 16 17.78 -6.29 -23.55
CA GLU A 16 16.46 -6.38 -24.19
C GLU A 16 15.41 -5.71 -23.30
N PHE A 17 14.53 -4.90 -23.88
CA PHE A 17 13.32 -4.42 -23.21
C PHE A 17 12.30 -5.56 -23.13
N VAL A 18 11.76 -5.81 -21.95
CA VAL A 18 10.81 -6.91 -21.71
C VAL A 18 9.39 -6.39 -21.61
N ASP A 19 9.12 -5.47 -20.68
CA ASP A 19 7.77 -4.96 -20.43
C ASP A 19 7.82 -3.66 -19.60
N VAL A 20 6.68 -2.99 -19.48
CA VAL A 20 6.44 -1.96 -18.47
C VAL A 20 5.74 -2.61 -17.27
N VAL A 21 6.45 -2.75 -16.16
CA VAL A 21 5.89 -3.29 -14.92
C VAL A 21 5.26 -2.20 -14.06
N HIS A 22 4.19 -2.56 -13.35
CA HIS A 22 3.47 -1.66 -12.45
C HIS A 22 3.69 -2.05 -10.99
N ASP A 23 3.79 -1.06 -10.10
CA ASP A 23 3.72 -1.30 -8.65
C ASP A 23 2.25 -1.48 -8.22
N TYR A 24 1.91 -2.67 -7.74
CA TYR A 24 0.55 -3.02 -7.35
C TYR A 24 0.19 -2.64 -5.90
N ASN A 25 1.09 -1.99 -5.16
CA ASN A 25 0.79 -1.53 -3.81
C ASN A 25 -0.26 -0.40 -3.81
N ILE A 26 -1.17 -0.46 -2.84
CA ILE A 26 -2.29 0.49 -2.71
C ILE A 26 -1.72 1.90 -2.53
N GLY A 27 -2.16 2.83 -3.40
CA GLY A 27 -1.76 4.24 -3.34
C GLY A 27 -0.57 4.60 -4.22
N PHE A 28 0.11 3.62 -4.82
CA PHE A 28 1.26 3.87 -5.68
C PHE A 28 0.93 3.94 -7.18
N LYS A 29 1.70 4.76 -7.89
CA LYS A 29 1.59 4.99 -9.33
C LYS A 29 3.00 5.05 -9.95
N GLY A 30 3.64 3.89 -10.09
CA GLY A 30 4.92 3.77 -10.78
C GLY A 30 4.80 2.77 -11.93
N ASN A 31 5.12 3.21 -13.14
CA ASN A 31 5.37 2.33 -14.28
C ASN A 31 6.87 2.31 -14.52
N PHE A 32 7.46 1.14 -14.55
CA PHE A 32 8.90 0.96 -14.69
C PHE A 32 9.20 0.05 -15.86
N ASN A 33 10.14 0.44 -16.72
CA ASN A 33 10.58 -0.42 -17.80
C ASN A 33 11.46 -1.52 -17.22
N LEU A 34 11.13 -2.77 -17.52
CA LEU A 34 11.89 -3.95 -17.19
C LEU A 34 12.76 -4.33 -18.39
N TYR A 35 14.05 -4.53 -18.13
CA TYR A 35 15.00 -5.02 -19.11
C TYR A 35 15.58 -6.36 -18.66
N LYS A 36 16.06 -7.15 -19.63
CA LYS A 36 16.77 -8.40 -19.43
C LYS A 36 18.11 -8.36 -20.16
N CYS A 37 19.17 -8.81 -19.50
CA CYS A 37 20.44 -9.03 -20.17
C CYS A 37 20.40 -10.36 -20.92
N GLU A 38 20.59 -10.32 -22.23
CA GLU A 38 20.54 -11.53 -23.07
C GLU A 38 21.76 -12.45 -22.87
N ASN A 39 22.85 -11.94 -22.29
CA ASN A 39 24.03 -12.75 -22.01
C ASN A 39 23.94 -13.57 -20.71
N CYS A 40 23.42 -12.98 -19.63
CA CYS A 40 23.39 -13.65 -18.32
C CYS A 40 21.98 -13.84 -17.73
N GLY A 41 20.94 -13.33 -18.39
CA GLY A 41 19.55 -13.45 -17.95
C GLY A 41 19.14 -12.50 -16.81
N LEU A 42 20.04 -11.66 -16.27
CA LEU A 42 19.68 -10.71 -15.21
C LEU A 42 18.59 -9.76 -15.70
N MET A 43 17.48 -9.70 -14.95
CA MET A 43 16.41 -8.72 -15.17
C MET A 43 16.55 -7.56 -14.19
N PHE A 44 16.31 -6.34 -14.66
CA PHE A 44 16.43 -5.14 -13.84
C PHE A 44 15.60 -3.98 -14.42
N LEU A 45 15.23 -3.03 -13.57
CA LEU A 45 14.57 -1.80 -14.01
C LEU A 45 15.56 -0.89 -14.74
N ASN A 46 15.12 -0.23 -15.81
CA ASN A 46 15.96 0.73 -16.54
C ASN A 46 15.13 1.88 -17.15
N PRO A 47 15.29 3.13 -16.70
CA PRO A 47 16.29 3.59 -15.73
C PRO A 47 15.95 3.19 -14.28
N GLN A 48 16.97 3.05 -13.45
CA GLN A 48 16.86 2.74 -12.02
C GLN A 48 16.63 4.03 -11.21
N PRO A 49 15.70 4.07 -10.24
CA PRO A 49 15.63 5.17 -9.27
C PRO A 49 16.97 5.36 -8.56
N SER A 50 17.46 6.60 -8.46
CA SER A 50 18.62 6.88 -7.62
C SER A 50 18.25 6.85 -6.13
N VAL A 51 19.24 6.83 -5.25
CA VAL A 51 19.02 6.85 -3.79
C VAL A 51 18.19 8.08 -3.38
N GLU A 52 18.41 9.21 -4.04
CA GLU A 52 17.70 10.47 -3.79
C GLU A 52 16.25 10.45 -4.33
N GLU A 53 15.96 9.57 -5.30
CA GLU A 53 14.63 9.40 -5.88
C GLU A 53 13.82 8.30 -5.23
N CYS A 54 14.46 7.32 -4.58
CA CYS A 54 13.79 6.26 -3.84
C CYS A 54 12.68 6.78 -2.90
N PRO A 55 12.84 7.89 -2.15
CA PRO A 55 11.77 8.43 -1.30
C PRO A 55 10.50 8.84 -2.06
N LYS A 56 10.56 9.08 -3.38
CA LYS A 56 9.38 9.34 -4.22
C LYS A 56 8.52 8.09 -4.40
N TYR A 57 9.16 6.91 -4.38
CA TYR A 57 8.53 5.62 -4.62
C TYR A 57 8.29 4.82 -3.33
N TYR A 58 9.05 5.10 -2.28
CA TYR A 58 8.95 4.45 -0.98
C TYR A 58 8.68 5.50 0.09
N THR A 59 7.43 5.99 0.12
CA THR A 59 6.97 6.92 1.15
C THR A 59 6.87 6.21 2.51
N TYR A 60 6.78 6.99 3.60
CA TYR A 60 6.71 6.46 4.97
C TYR A 60 5.56 5.46 5.20
N ASP A 61 4.49 5.60 4.43
CA ASP A 61 3.29 4.75 4.45
C ASP A 61 3.34 3.59 3.44
N TYR A 62 4.42 3.43 2.65
CA TYR A 62 4.54 2.36 1.64
C TYR A 62 4.35 0.95 2.22
N TYR A 63 4.85 0.70 3.43
CA TYR A 63 4.69 -0.57 4.14
C TYR A 63 3.51 -0.59 5.11
N GLN A 64 2.79 0.53 5.28
CA GLN A 64 1.68 0.62 6.22
C GLN A 64 0.42 0.06 5.56
N LYS A 65 0.21 -1.26 5.71
CA LYS A 65 -1.08 -1.89 5.44
C LYS A 65 -2.14 -1.29 6.37
N ILE A 66 -2.84 -0.25 5.93
CA ILE A 66 -4.08 0.19 6.57
C ILE A 66 -5.23 -0.67 6.06
N ASP A 67 -5.19 -1.98 6.34
CA ASP A 67 -6.30 -2.89 6.01
C ASP A 67 -7.22 -3.17 7.22
N GLU A 68 -6.81 -2.80 8.43
CA GLU A 68 -7.64 -3.08 9.62
C GLU A 68 -8.65 -1.96 9.91
N TYR A 69 -8.25 -0.69 9.79
CA TYR A 69 -9.10 0.44 10.20
C TYR A 69 -10.21 0.80 9.19
N ALA A 70 -9.97 0.68 7.89
CA ALA A 70 -10.92 1.12 6.87
C ALA A 70 -12.19 0.22 6.83
N SER A 71 -12.00 -1.09 6.99
CA SER A 71 -13.07 -2.09 7.03
C SER A 71 -13.90 -1.94 8.31
N ILE A 72 -13.23 -1.77 9.47
CA ILE A 72 -13.89 -1.54 10.76
C ILE A 72 -14.71 -0.25 10.72
N GLN A 73 -14.19 0.85 10.17
CA GLN A 73 -14.95 2.10 10.08
C GLN A 73 -16.23 1.97 9.22
N LYS A 74 -16.20 1.22 8.12
CA LYS A 74 -17.41 0.94 7.32
C LYS A 74 -18.42 0.13 8.13
N ILE A 75 -17.98 -0.93 8.82
CA ILE A 75 -18.85 -1.76 9.66
C ILE A 75 -19.46 -0.93 10.80
N VAL A 76 -18.67 -0.09 11.48
CA VAL A 76 -19.14 0.79 12.55
C VAL A 76 -20.16 1.81 12.03
N LYS A 77 -19.93 2.41 10.86
CA LYS A 77 -20.87 3.35 10.23
C LYS A 77 -22.18 2.67 9.82
N ILE A 78 -22.12 1.48 9.24
CA ILE A 78 -23.30 0.68 8.89
C ILE A 78 -24.06 0.27 10.15
N SER A 79 -23.36 -0.24 11.17
CA SER A 79 -23.94 -0.59 12.47
C SER A 79 -24.62 0.60 13.14
N HIS A 80 -23.96 1.76 13.18
CA HIS A 80 -24.55 3.00 13.70
C HIS A 80 -25.79 3.42 12.91
N PHE A 81 -25.75 3.39 11.58
CA PHE A 81 -26.88 3.72 10.73
C PHE A 81 -28.06 2.77 10.93
N LEU A 82 -27.80 1.45 11.01
CA LEU A 82 -28.82 0.43 11.27
C LEU A 82 -29.42 0.59 12.67
N CYS A 83 -28.59 0.77 13.72
CA CYS A 83 -29.07 1.06 15.07
C CYS A 83 -29.95 2.31 15.11
N LYS A 84 -29.53 3.40 14.45
CA LYS A 84 -30.30 4.65 14.39
C LYS A 84 -31.61 4.49 13.63
N LYS A 85 -31.64 3.66 12.58
CA LYS A 85 -32.81 3.46 11.71
C LYS A 85 -33.80 2.42 12.25
N PHE A 86 -33.33 1.38 12.92
CA PHE A 86 -34.12 0.24 13.38
C PHE A 86 -34.31 0.14 14.90
N MET A 87 -33.69 1.00 15.71
CA MET A 87 -34.03 1.15 17.12
C MET A 87 -34.85 2.42 17.40
N PRO A 88 -36.13 2.50 17.00
CA PRO A 88 -37.02 3.48 17.57
C PRO A 88 -37.39 3.03 19.00
N LYS A 89 -36.79 3.71 19.99
CA LYS A 89 -37.17 3.73 21.43
C LYS A 89 -37.35 2.38 22.12
N ILE A 90 -36.26 1.74 22.55
CA ILE A 90 -36.29 0.90 23.76
C ILE A 90 -35.63 1.69 24.89
N GLN A 91 -36.46 2.34 25.71
CA GLN A 91 -36.05 3.14 26.88
C GLN A 91 -35.45 2.30 28.05
N VAL A 92 -34.98 1.06 27.82
CA VAL A 92 -34.65 0.13 28.91
C VAL A 92 -33.16 -0.23 29.01
N PHE A 93 -32.30 0.13 28.04
CA PHE A 93 -30.88 -0.24 28.05
C PHE A 93 -29.88 0.92 28.20
N SER A 94 -30.31 2.12 28.62
CA SER A 94 -29.41 3.27 28.85
C SER A 94 -28.50 3.14 30.09
N ARG A 95 -28.58 2.04 30.85
CA ARG A 95 -27.83 1.89 32.11
C ARG A 95 -26.63 0.95 32.05
N PHE A 96 -26.43 0.19 30.96
CA PHE A 96 -25.35 -0.80 30.87
C PHE A 96 -24.12 -0.29 30.11
N PHE A 97 -24.29 0.58 29.12
CA PHE A 97 -23.19 1.03 28.26
C PHE A 97 -22.33 2.17 28.85
N SER A 98 -22.83 2.93 29.84
CA SER A 98 -22.06 3.98 30.50
C SER A 98 -20.95 3.46 31.42
N ARG A 99 -20.97 2.16 31.76
CA ARG A 99 -20.00 1.56 32.68
C ARG A 99 -18.77 0.94 31.99
N PHE A 100 -18.84 0.68 30.69
CA PHE A 100 -17.71 0.13 29.92
C PHE A 100 -16.78 1.21 29.33
N LEU A 101 -17.25 2.46 29.20
CA LEU A 101 -16.46 3.57 28.67
C LEU A 101 -15.54 4.26 29.70
N ASN A 102 -15.68 3.95 30.99
CA ASN A 102 -14.85 4.54 32.06
C ASN A 102 -13.80 3.55 32.61
N MET A 103 -13.47 2.48 31.89
CA MET A 103 -12.50 1.45 32.31
C MET A 103 -11.21 1.45 31.48
N SER A 104 -10.99 2.50 30.68
CA SER A 104 -9.76 2.69 29.89
C SER A 104 -9.04 4.01 30.21
N GLU A 105 -9.19 4.50 31.45
CA GLU A 105 -8.44 5.65 31.99
C GLU A 105 -7.92 5.38 33.42
N GLU A 106 -7.50 4.14 33.72
CA GLU A 106 -6.60 3.86 34.84
C GLU A 106 -5.31 3.20 34.34
#